data_AF-A0A353B5S5-F1
#
_entry.id   AF-A0A353B5S5-F1
#
_cell.length_a   1.000
_cell.length_b   1.000
_cell.length_c   1.000
_cell.angle_alpha   90.00
_cell.angle_beta   90.00
_cell.angle_gamma   90.00
#
_symmetry.space_group_name_H-M   'P 1'
#
loop_
_entity.id
_entity.type
_entity.pdbx_description
1 polymer ?
#
loop_
_entity_poly.entity_id
_entity_poly.type
_entity_poly.pdbx_seq_one_letter_code
_entity_poly.pdbx_strand_id
1 'polypeptide(L)' 'MMQQVLRFGPNESLTGILSQPVQGNLSELPAAVILNAGVVHRSGPFRLHLDLAEQLAENGFSSLRLD' A
#
# COMPACT_ATOMS: atom_id res chain seq x y z
N MET A 1 -2.62 -11.77 2.28
CA MET A 1 -2.94 -10.32 2.43
C MET A 1 -4.21 -9.98 1.68
N MET A 2 -4.90 -8.91 2.08
CA MET A 2 -6.02 -8.33 1.34
C MET A 2 -5.55 -7.05 0.66
N GLN A 3 -5.98 -6.81 -0.58
CA GLN A 3 -5.69 -5.57 -1.31
C GLN A 3 -6.98 -4.86 -1.72
N GLN A 4 -7.00 -3.55 -1.54
CA GLN A 4 -8.11 -2.70 -1.92
C GLN A 4 -7.60 -1.44 -2.61
N VAL A 5 -8.22 -1.07 -3.73
CA VAL A 5 -8.02 0.24 -4.36
C VAL A 5 -8.79 1.30 -3.58
N LEU A 6 -8.10 2.37 -3.20
CA LEU A 6 -8.68 3.52 -2.54
C LEU A 6 -8.58 4.74 -3.44
N ARG A 7 -9.68 5.51 -3.50
CA ARG A 7 -9.66 6.89 -4.00
C ARG A 7 -9.86 7.83 -2.83
N PHE A 8 -9.04 8.86 -2.74
CA PHE A 8 -9.04 9.79 -1.60
C PHE A 8 -8.47 11.16 -1.98
N GLY A 9 -8.42 12.06 -1.00
CA GLY A 9 -8.05 13.45 -1.21
C GLY A 9 -9.17 14.29 -1.85
N PRO A 10 -8.93 15.59 -2.07
CA PRO A 10 -9.92 16.48 -2.67
C PRO A 10 -10.38 15.95 -4.03
N ASN A 11 -11.70 15.87 -4.24
CA ASN A 11 -12.33 15.39 -5.46
C ASN A 11 -11.89 13.97 -5.90
N GLU A 12 -11.46 13.11 -4.97
CA GLU A 12 -10.97 11.75 -5.26
C GLU A 12 -9.82 11.73 -6.29
N SER A 13 -8.99 12.78 -6.26
CA SER A 13 -7.88 12.96 -7.20
C SER A 13 -6.68 12.06 -6.95
N LEU A 14 -6.58 11.45 -5.76
CA LEU A 14 -5.51 10.51 -5.41
C LEU A 14 -6.04 9.09 -5.46
N THR A 15 -5.22 8.19 -6.00
CA THR A 15 -5.48 6.75 -5.99
C THR A 15 -4.37 6.05 -5.23
N GLY A 16 -4.70 5.00 -4.50
CA GLY A 16 -3.72 4.16 -3.84
C GLY A 16 -4.20 2.73 -3.68
N ILE A 17 -3.27 1.85 -3.34
CA ILE A 17 -3.55 0.45 -3.05
C ILE A 17 -3.23 0.20 -1.58
N LEU A 18 -4.28 -0.03 -0.80
CA LEU A 18 -4.19 -0.47 0.58
C LEU A 18 -3.94 -1.97 0.61
N SER A 19 -2.89 -2.39 1.33
CA SER A 19 -2.56 -3.79 1.60
C SER A 19 -2.64 -4.04 3.10
N GLN A 20 -3.40 -5.05 3.50
CA GLN A 20 -3.63 -5.42 4.90
C GLN A 20 -3.31 -6.90 5.16
N PRO A 21 -2.79 -7.26 6.34
CA PRO A 21 -2.68 -8.65 6.77
C PRO A 21 -4.07 -9.30 6.86
N VAL A 22 -4.16 -10.61 6.60
CA VAL A 22 -5.43 -11.37 6.69
C VAL A 22 -5.76 -11.75 8.14
N GLN A 23 -4.74 -11.80 9.00
CA GLN A 23 -4.85 -12.18 10.41
C GLN A 23 -3.99 -11.21 11.25
N GLY A 24 -4.49 -10.83 12.43
CA GLY A 24 -3.81 -9.92 13.36
C GLY A 24 -4.65 -8.68 13.70
N ASN A 25 -4.37 -8.07 14.86
CA ASN A 25 -5.01 -6.82 15.27
C ASN A 25 -4.45 -5.67 14.43
N LEU A 26 -5.20 -5.24 13.41
CA LEU A 26 -4.81 -4.16 12.50
C LEU A 26 -4.48 -2.84 13.20
N SER A 27 -4.93 -2.63 14.44
CA SER A 27 -4.79 -1.36 15.16
C SER A 27 -3.53 -1.24 16.03
N GLU A 28 -2.70 -2.28 16.15
CA GLU A 28 -1.56 -2.28 17.08
C GLU A 28 -0.22 -1.95 16.41
N LEU A 29 -0.11 -2.12 15.09
CA LEU A 29 1.12 -1.87 14.33
C LEU A 29 1.00 -0.61 13.47
N PRO A 30 2.11 0.13 13.26
CA PRO A 30 2.13 1.29 12.39
C PRO A 30 1.81 0.89 10.93
N ALA A 31 1.29 1.84 10.16
CA ALA A 31 1.10 1.67 8.73
C ALA A 31 2.24 2.32 7.94
N ALA A 32 2.69 1.66 6.88
CA ALA A 32 3.69 2.21 5.96
C ALA A 32 3.01 2.93 4.79
N VAL A 33 3.46 4.14 4.45
CA VAL A 33 3.05 4.81 3.21
C VAL A 33 4.18 4.70 2.20
N ILE A 34 3.91 4.02 1.09
CA ILE A 34 4.87 3.80 0.01
C ILE A 34 4.57 4.84 -1.08
N LEU A 35 5.46 5.82 -1.21
CA LEU A 35 5.40 6.81 -2.27
C LEU A 35 6.11 6.24 -3.51
N ASN A 36 5.39 6.07 -4.62
CA ASN A 36 6.05 5.87 -5.90
C ASN A 36 6.80 7.16 -6.28
N ALA A 37 7.89 7.05 -7.06
CA ALA A 37 8.83 8.13 -7.37
C ALA A 37 8.27 9.26 -8.31
N GLY A 38 6.97 9.57 -8.25
CA GLY A 38 6.30 10.52 -9.13
C GLY A 38 5.95 9.93 -10.50
N VAL A 39 5.14 10.68 -11.27
CA VAL A 39 4.47 10.41 -12.58
C VAL A 39 5.19 9.42 -13.51
N VAL A 40 5.26 8.18 -13.09
CA VAL A 40 5.58 7.04 -13.90
C VAL A 40 4.47 6.07 -13.56
N HIS A 41 3.52 5.88 -14.50
CA HIS A 41 2.39 4.94 -14.43
C HIS A 41 2.85 3.46 -14.36
N ARG A 42 4.00 3.18 -13.75
CA ARG A 42 4.53 1.86 -13.56
C ARG A 42 4.65 1.67 -12.07
N SER A 43 3.90 0.70 -11.54
CA SER A 43 4.22 0.02 -10.29
C SER A 43 5.74 -0.18 -10.30
N GLY A 44 6.47 0.45 -9.37
CA GLY A 44 7.91 0.74 -9.49
C GLY A 44 8.78 -0.39 -10.06
N PRO A 45 9.97 -0.06 -10.61
CA PRO A 45 10.81 -1.02 -11.32
C PRO A 45 10.98 -2.32 -10.52
N PHE A 46 10.85 -3.46 -11.22
CA PHE A 46 11.01 -4.80 -10.66
C PHE A 46 10.03 -5.20 -9.55
N ARG A 47 8.80 -4.66 -9.51
CA ARG A 47 7.78 -5.01 -8.49
C ARG A 47 8.18 -4.68 -7.05
N LEU A 48 9.24 -3.91 -6.82
CA LEU A 48 9.77 -3.57 -5.49
C LEU A 48 8.69 -3.16 -4.49
N HIS A 49 7.77 -2.26 -4.89
CA HIS A 49 6.73 -1.75 -4.00
C HIS A 49 5.64 -2.79 -3.68
N LEU A 50 5.43 -3.75 -4.57
CA LEU A 50 4.53 -4.87 -4.31
C LEU A 50 5.19 -5.87 -3.36
N ASP A 51 6.44 -6.26 -3.64
CA ASP A 51 7.20 -7.19 -2.80
C ASP A 51 7.38 -6.65 -1.37
N LEU A 52 7.61 -5.34 -1.24
CA LEU A 52 7.65 -4.67 0.06
C LEU A 52 6.29 -4.69 0.78
N ALA A 53 5.20 -4.41 0.07
CA ALA A 53 3.85 -4.43 0.64
C ALA A 53 3.43 -5.84 1.09
N GLU A 54 3.82 -6.87 0.32
CA GLU A 54 3.64 -8.28 0.66
C GLU A 54 4.39 -8.63 1.95
N GLN A 55 5.68 -8.34 2.03
CA GLN A 55 6.49 -8.62 3.23
C GLN A 55 5.97 -7.89 4.47
N LEU A 56 5.53 -6.63 4.32
CA LEU A 56 4.92 -5.88 5.42
C LEU A 56 3.64 -6.57 5.92
N ALA A 57 2.76 -6.99 5.01
CA ALA A 57 1.52 -7.67 5.38
C ALA A 57 1.77 -9.06 6.00
N GLU A 58 2.78 -9.81 5.55
CA GLU A 58 3.19 -11.07 6.20
C GLU A 58 3.66 -10.87 7.64
N ASN A 59 4.23 -9.70 7.94
CA ASN A 59 4.67 -9.33 9.29
C ASN A 59 3.59 -8.56 10.09
N GLY A 60 2.35 -8.49 9.60
CA GLY A 60 1.23 -7.86 10.29
C GLY A 60 1.09 -6.34 10.09
N PHE A 61 1.97 -5.72 9.30
CA PHE A 61 1.91 -4.28 9.02
C PHE A 61 0.93 -4.00 7.87
N SER A 62 0.16 -2.92 8.01
CA SER A 62 -0.62 -2.38 6.89
C SER A 62 0.26 -1.46 6.04
N SER A 63 -0.01 -1.39 4.73
CA SER A 63 0.66 -0.43 3.86
C SER A 63 -0.28 0.21 2.85
N LEU A 64 -0.04 1.48 2.52
CA LEU A 64 -0.73 2.22 1.47
C LEU A 64 0.28 2.66 0.43
N ARG A 65 0.17 2.13 -0.80
CA ARG A 65 0.95 2.62 -1.94
C ARG A 65 0.19 3.71 -2.66
N LEU A 66 0.86 4.83 -2.96
CA LEU A 66 0.31 5.88 -3.83
C LEU A 66 0.67 5.59 -5.27
N ASP A 67 -0.34 5.42 -6.12
CA ASP A 67 -0.20 5.12 -7.56
C ASP A 67 -0.65 6.32 -8.41
#